data_AF-A0A895XN47-F1
#
_entry.id   AF-A0A895XN47-F1
#
_cell.length_a   1.000
_cell.length_b   1.000
_cell.length_c   1.000
_cell.angle_alpha   90.00
_cell.angle_beta   90.00
_cell.angle_gamma   90.00
#
_symmetry.space_group_name_H-M   'P 1'
#
loop_
_entity.id
_entity.type
_entity.pdbx_description
1 polymer ?
#
loop_
_entity_poly.entity_id
_entity_poly.type
_entity_poly.pdbx_seq_one_letter_code
_entity_poly.pdbx_strand_id
1 'polypeptide(L)'
;MSPTEYLEEFVPGGSQTLKSVSLREARALQMGLSVRTYDAEMMMLEQPGYAARAGFYKLTDQTVGRSNVTLTGDKGITRDQLQLHGLPIARGMTFGVNDKDAMLKQAPELGYPLVVKPSNGSKGQDITTGITSVDELGRAFDLAAAGAKARNGVVVEQHIDGDDYRLLTLDGIVVSVLRREPGSTYGDGVSTVLELVIAANAARQRNPHLRGRLVKIDANLDRVLAKQGLNLQSVPSFDQAVTLVQVANISQGGSSTEVLHETHSSVLELAGQAARVLGMPQAGVDILMPDHRRPVDEQRLTITEVNSNSDLNMHTFPCFGKAVEISEPVVRNAARGAGMRPTELQPDPAVRLTIFGHVQGVGFQAWLKNCARELDLRGWAENRDYDTVTVHLEGPIKRIVHLAAMARRGPAKAVVAELLTEPVPSEGFTEFTAL
;
A
#
# COMPACT_ATOMS: atom_id res chain seq x y z
N MET A 1 -3.65 -0.42 20.10
CA MET A 1 -4.56 0.25 19.19
C MET A 1 -4.82 -0.69 18.03
N SER A 2 -6.03 -1.25 17.98
CA SER A 2 -6.50 -2.04 16.84
C SER A 2 -6.66 -1.13 15.61
N PRO A 3 -6.68 -1.69 14.38
CA PRO A 3 -6.98 -0.90 13.17
C PRO A 3 -8.33 -0.16 13.26
N THR A 4 -9.29 -0.70 14.02
CA THR A 4 -10.61 -0.09 14.27
C THR A 4 -10.55 1.04 15.30
N GLU A 5 -9.77 0.90 16.37
CA GLU A 5 -9.55 1.99 17.35
C GLU A 5 -8.78 3.16 16.73
N TYR A 6 -7.77 2.87 15.90
CA TYR A 6 -7.09 3.91 15.12
C TYR A 6 -8.12 4.62 14.23
N LEU A 7 -9.03 3.86 13.59
CA LEU A 7 -10.08 4.38 12.73
C LEU A 7 -11.16 5.24 13.38
N GLU A 8 -11.65 4.86 14.56
CA GLU A 8 -12.62 5.64 15.33
C GLU A 8 -12.04 7.03 15.65
N GLU A 9 -10.71 7.12 15.71
CA GLU A 9 -9.95 8.36 15.81
C GLU A 9 -9.84 9.15 14.49
N PHE A 10 -10.14 8.60 13.30
CA PHE A 10 -10.00 9.26 11.97
C PHE A 10 -11.31 9.59 11.23
N VAL A 11 -12.41 8.84 11.40
CA VAL A 11 -13.71 9.16 10.75
C VAL A 11 -14.89 8.80 11.65
N PRO A 12 -15.45 9.76 12.42
CA PRO A 12 -16.80 9.59 12.95
C PRO A 12 -17.78 9.47 11.78
N GLY A 13 -18.51 8.36 11.65
CA GLY A 13 -19.62 8.22 10.68
C GLY A 13 -19.32 7.54 9.34
N GLY A 14 -18.16 6.88 9.15
CA GLY A 14 -18.00 5.76 8.21
C GLY A 14 -18.11 6.00 6.69
N SER A 15 -18.43 7.19 6.19
CA SER A 15 -18.81 7.33 4.78
C SER A 15 -17.64 7.37 3.79
N GLN A 16 -16.47 7.91 4.13
CA GLN A 16 -15.40 8.14 3.15
C GLN A 16 -14.06 7.50 3.51
N THR A 17 -13.43 6.85 2.53
CA THR A 17 -12.11 6.22 2.65
C THR A 17 -11.06 7.32 2.84
N LEU A 18 -10.44 7.44 4.01
CA LEU A 18 -9.20 8.23 4.10
C LEU A 18 -8.17 7.57 3.18
N LYS A 19 -7.67 8.36 2.22
CA LYS A 19 -6.55 7.96 1.37
C LYS A 19 -5.24 8.22 2.11
N SER A 20 -4.19 7.49 1.78
CA SER A 20 -2.86 7.70 2.37
C SER A 20 -2.34 9.13 2.18
N VAL A 21 -2.81 9.83 1.13
CA VAL A 21 -2.50 11.25 0.90
C VAL A 21 -2.94 12.11 2.09
N SER A 22 -4.17 11.92 2.59
CA SER A 22 -4.70 12.69 3.73
C SER A 22 -3.93 12.38 5.02
N LEU A 23 -3.52 11.14 5.23
CA LEU A 23 -2.71 10.76 6.40
C LEU A 23 -1.32 11.42 6.35
N ARG A 24 -0.66 11.40 5.19
CA ARG A 24 0.61 12.10 4.99
C ARG A 24 0.48 13.61 5.11
N GLU A 25 -0.60 14.19 4.59
CA GLU A 25 -0.89 15.61 4.73
C GLU A 25 -1.05 16.00 6.21
N ALA A 26 -1.77 15.21 7.01
CA ALA A 26 -1.90 15.47 8.45
C ALA A 26 -0.53 15.47 9.15
N ARG A 27 0.32 14.48 8.86
CA ARG A 27 1.66 14.40 9.44
C ARG A 27 2.59 15.51 8.97
N ALA A 28 2.51 15.91 7.70
CA ALA A 28 3.25 17.04 7.18
C ALA A 28 2.92 18.33 7.96
N LEU A 29 1.63 18.62 8.14
CA LEU A 29 1.17 19.80 8.88
C LEU A 29 1.61 19.79 10.34
N GLN A 30 1.49 18.64 11.02
CA GLN A 30 1.98 18.47 12.40
C GLN A 30 3.50 18.60 12.52
N MET A 31 4.26 18.43 11.42
CA MET A 31 5.71 18.65 11.36
C MET A 31 6.09 20.05 10.86
N GLY A 32 5.13 20.98 10.78
CA GLY A 32 5.35 22.36 10.34
C GLY A 32 5.61 22.50 8.83
N LEU A 33 5.24 21.50 8.03
CA LEU A 33 5.33 21.54 6.58
C LEU A 33 3.99 21.96 5.98
N SER A 34 4.05 22.81 4.96
CA SER A 34 2.90 23.11 4.10
C SER A 34 2.77 22.04 3.03
N VAL A 35 1.54 21.82 2.56
CA VAL A 35 1.22 20.82 1.55
C VAL A 35 0.50 21.51 0.39
N ARG A 36 1.07 21.38 -0.80
CA ARG A 36 0.46 21.85 -2.05
C ARG A 36 0.03 20.66 -2.89
N THR A 37 -1.19 20.66 -3.39
CA THR A 37 -1.72 19.62 -4.28
C THR A 37 -2.29 20.23 -5.54
N TYR A 38 -1.94 19.62 -6.69
CA TYR A 38 -2.41 20.02 -8.02
C TYR A 38 -3.50 19.08 -8.55
N ASP A 39 -3.50 17.82 -8.09
CA ASP A 39 -4.54 16.85 -8.40
C ASP A 39 -4.66 15.83 -7.24
N ALA A 40 -5.40 14.74 -7.46
CA ALA A 40 -5.61 13.70 -6.45
C ALA A 40 -4.40 12.78 -6.21
N GLU A 41 -3.37 12.86 -7.06
CA GLU A 41 -2.21 11.98 -7.09
C GLU A 41 -0.90 12.71 -6.77
N MET A 42 -0.82 14.03 -6.95
CA MET A 42 0.38 14.83 -6.73
C MET A 42 0.30 15.68 -5.46
N MET A 43 1.30 15.50 -4.60
CA MET A 43 1.46 16.22 -3.34
C MET A 43 2.87 16.78 -3.27
N MET A 44 3.02 18.06 -2.94
CA MET A 44 4.31 18.72 -2.73
C MET A 44 4.38 19.21 -1.29
N LEU A 45 5.43 18.80 -0.58
CA LEU A 45 5.80 19.38 0.70
C LEU A 45 6.58 20.66 0.46
N GLU A 46 6.29 21.67 1.27
CA GLU A 46 6.99 22.95 1.33
C GLU A 46 7.33 23.26 2.79
N GLN A 47 8.46 23.92 3.03
CA GLN A 47 8.81 24.40 4.37
C GLN A 47 9.09 25.91 4.28
N PRO A 48 8.42 26.76 5.08
CA PRO A 48 8.71 28.18 5.13
C PRO A 48 10.20 28.45 5.39
N GLY A 49 10.82 29.30 4.56
CA GLY A 49 12.25 29.61 4.64
C GLY A 49 13.18 28.62 3.92
N TYR A 50 12.65 27.57 3.28
CA TYR A 50 13.42 26.61 2.48
C TYR A 50 12.98 26.67 1.02
N ALA A 51 13.95 26.78 0.10
CA ALA A 51 13.67 26.78 -1.34
C ALA A 51 13.35 25.37 -1.89
N ALA A 52 13.86 24.32 -1.23
CA ALA A 52 13.67 22.95 -1.67
C ALA A 52 12.23 22.47 -1.44
N ARG A 53 11.77 21.55 -2.30
CA ARG A 53 10.45 20.92 -2.23
C ARG A 53 10.60 19.40 -2.28
N ALA A 54 9.66 18.69 -1.67
CA ALA A 54 9.59 17.23 -1.72
C ALA A 54 8.26 16.78 -2.32
N GLY A 55 8.30 16.18 -3.50
CA GLY A 55 7.12 15.69 -4.20
C GLY A 55 6.80 14.23 -3.87
N PHE A 56 5.51 13.91 -3.91
CA PHE A 56 5.00 12.57 -4.06
C PHE A 56 4.12 12.51 -5.30
N TYR A 57 4.28 11.43 -6.06
CA TYR A 57 3.31 11.00 -7.04
C TYR A 57 2.73 9.67 -6.58
N LYS A 58 1.43 9.64 -6.33
CA LYS A 58 0.73 8.55 -5.64
C LYS A 58 1.36 8.27 -4.28
N LEU A 59 1.99 7.11 -4.11
CA LEU A 59 2.55 6.65 -2.83
C LEU A 59 4.07 6.74 -2.78
N THR A 60 4.69 7.16 -3.88
CA THR A 60 6.14 7.17 -4.05
C THR A 60 6.63 8.60 -4.01
N ASP A 61 7.69 8.86 -3.25
CA ASP A 61 8.31 10.17 -3.18
C ASP A 61 9.31 10.39 -4.34
N GLN A 62 9.72 11.64 -4.53
CA GLN A 62 10.57 12.07 -5.63
C GLN A 62 11.96 11.42 -5.67
N THR A 63 12.44 10.85 -4.57
CA THR A 63 13.77 10.21 -4.51
C THR A 63 13.80 8.86 -5.22
N VAL A 64 12.64 8.25 -5.48
CA VAL A 64 12.53 7.05 -6.31
C VAL A 64 12.46 7.47 -7.78
N GLY A 65 13.61 7.48 -8.43
CA GLY A 65 13.77 7.92 -9.81
C GLY A 65 13.20 6.96 -10.86
N ARG A 66 13.13 7.42 -12.11
CA ARG A 66 12.66 6.59 -13.24
C ARG A 66 13.55 5.37 -13.48
N SER A 67 14.85 5.48 -13.23
CA SER A 67 15.81 4.37 -13.26
C SER A 67 15.45 3.29 -12.24
N ASN A 68 15.16 3.68 -10.99
CA ASN A 68 14.73 2.77 -9.92
C ASN A 68 13.44 2.01 -10.29
N VAL A 69 12.44 2.73 -10.80
CA VAL A 69 11.17 2.12 -11.25
C VAL A 69 11.39 1.16 -12.42
N THR A 70 12.30 1.49 -13.34
CA THR A 70 12.61 0.63 -14.48
C THR A 70 13.35 -0.64 -14.05
N LEU A 71 14.30 -0.51 -13.12
CA LEU A 71 15.06 -1.62 -12.53
C LEU A 71 14.13 -2.61 -11.82
N THR A 72 13.32 -2.11 -10.89
CA THR A 72 12.37 -2.89 -10.08
C THR A 72 11.16 -3.40 -10.86
N GLY A 73 10.87 -2.80 -12.01
CA GLY A 73 9.79 -3.23 -12.91
C GLY A 73 10.14 -4.48 -13.72
N ASP A 74 11.39 -4.94 -13.68
CA ASP A 74 11.85 -6.17 -14.33
C ASP A 74 12.44 -7.15 -13.31
N LYS A 75 11.75 -8.27 -13.12
CA LYS A 75 12.13 -9.32 -12.17
C LYS A 75 13.47 -9.95 -12.52
N GLY A 76 13.81 -10.09 -13.81
CA GLY A 76 15.08 -10.65 -14.25
C GLY A 76 16.25 -9.73 -13.89
N ILE A 77 16.14 -8.44 -14.21
CA ILE A 77 17.17 -7.45 -13.86
C ILE A 77 17.32 -7.33 -12.34
N THR A 78 16.21 -7.27 -11.62
CA THR A 78 16.22 -7.18 -10.14
C THR A 78 16.92 -8.40 -9.53
N ARG A 79 16.58 -9.61 -10.00
CA ARG A 79 17.22 -10.86 -9.58
C ARG A 79 18.73 -10.80 -9.77
N ASP A 80 19.18 -10.43 -10.96
CA ASP A 80 20.60 -10.41 -11.32
C ASP A 80 21.39 -9.40 -10.46
N GLN A 81 20.81 -8.23 -10.17
CA GLN A 81 21.43 -7.23 -9.29
C GLN A 81 21.55 -7.72 -7.84
N LEU A 82 20.50 -8.34 -7.31
CA LEU A 82 20.52 -8.89 -5.95
C LEU A 82 21.52 -10.05 -5.85
N GLN A 83 21.56 -10.93 -6.86
CA GLN A 83 22.49 -12.05 -6.93
C GLN A 83 23.95 -11.58 -7.02
N LEU A 84 24.25 -10.55 -7.82
CA LEU A 84 25.59 -9.96 -7.94
C LEU A 84 26.14 -9.47 -6.59
N HIS A 85 25.26 -9.03 -5.69
CA HIS A 85 25.60 -8.56 -4.35
C HIS A 85 25.51 -9.66 -3.28
N GLY A 86 25.38 -10.92 -3.67
CA GLY A 86 25.35 -12.06 -2.76
C GLY A 86 24.08 -12.17 -1.92
N LEU A 87 23.00 -11.50 -2.32
CA LEU A 87 21.73 -11.58 -1.60
C LEU A 87 20.99 -12.89 -1.93
N PRO A 88 20.24 -13.45 -0.96
CA PRO A 88 19.54 -14.72 -1.13
C PRO A 88 18.40 -14.59 -2.13
N ILE A 89 18.57 -15.29 -3.26
CA ILE A 89 17.64 -15.33 -4.37
C ILE A 89 17.50 -16.78 -4.85
N ALA A 90 16.30 -17.20 -5.22
CA ALA A 90 16.06 -18.49 -5.84
C ALA A 90 16.90 -18.61 -7.13
N ARG A 91 17.60 -19.74 -7.28
CA ARG A 91 18.35 -20.01 -8.51
C ARG A 91 17.37 -20.01 -9.68
N GLY A 92 17.69 -19.24 -10.72
CA GLY A 92 16.80 -19.10 -11.86
C GLY A 92 17.48 -18.54 -13.10
N MET A 93 16.72 -18.55 -14.19
CA MET A 93 17.14 -18.11 -15.52
C MET A 93 16.04 -17.25 -16.16
N THR A 94 16.42 -16.41 -17.11
CA THR A 94 15.48 -15.59 -17.88
C THR A 94 15.55 -15.99 -19.35
N PHE A 95 14.37 -16.18 -19.97
CA PHE A 95 14.22 -16.60 -21.35
C PHE A 95 13.37 -15.58 -22.11
N GLY A 96 13.64 -15.34 -23.40
CA GLY A 96 12.75 -14.59 -24.26
C GLY A 96 11.42 -15.31 -24.46
N VAL A 97 10.35 -14.59 -24.80
CA VAL A 97 9.01 -15.17 -24.97
C VAL A 97 8.92 -16.26 -26.04
N ASN A 98 9.89 -16.31 -26.95
CA ASN A 98 9.98 -17.30 -28.04
C ASN A 98 10.99 -18.42 -27.75
N ASP A 99 11.65 -18.42 -26.59
CA ASP A 99 12.78 -19.32 -26.29
C ASP A 99 12.34 -20.62 -25.61
N LYS A 100 11.12 -21.10 -25.90
CA LYS A 100 10.54 -22.28 -25.25
C LYS A 100 11.44 -23.51 -25.34
N ASP A 101 11.98 -23.79 -26.52
CA ASP A 101 12.84 -24.96 -26.74
C ASP A 101 14.15 -24.89 -25.96
N ALA A 102 14.73 -23.69 -25.84
CA ALA A 102 15.92 -23.47 -25.03
C ALA A 102 15.60 -23.61 -23.53
N MET A 103 14.46 -23.05 -23.11
CA MET A 103 13.96 -23.14 -21.74
C MET A 103 13.71 -24.59 -21.30
N LEU A 104 13.04 -25.40 -22.13
CA LEU A 104 12.78 -26.81 -21.84
C LEU A 104 14.05 -27.66 -21.73
N LYS A 105 15.16 -27.23 -22.36
CA LYS A 105 16.46 -27.90 -22.26
C LYS A 105 17.25 -27.48 -21.02
N GLN A 106 17.29 -26.18 -20.72
CA GLN A 106 18.16 -25.61 -19.70
C GLN A 106 17.52 -25.56 -18.31
N ALA A 107 16.25 -25.16 -18.22
CA ALA A 107 15.59 -24.95 -16.92
C ALA A 107 15.48 -26.21 -16.04
N PRO A 108 15.35 -27.45 -16.57
CA PRO A 108 15.41 -28.65 -15.73
C PRO A 108 16.70 -28.82 -14.93
N GLU A 109 17.82 -28.20 -15.34
CA GLU A 109 19.08 -28.21 -14.58
C GLU A 109 18.99 -27.47 -13.24
N LEU A 110 18.00 -26.59 -13.07
CA LEU A 110 17.70 -25.93 -11.81
C LEU A 110 17.15 -26.92 -10.75
N GLY A 111 16.60 -28.06 -11.17
CA GLY A 111 15.97 -29.04 -10.30
C GLY A 111 14.54 -28.66 -9.90
N TYR A 112 13.64 -29.64 -9.92
CA TYR A 112 12.23 -29.49 -9.54
C TYR A 112 12.04 -29.50 -8.01
N PRO A 113 10.97 -28.85 -7.48
CA PRO A 113 9.95 -28.12 -8.22
C PRO A 113 10.39 -26.73 -8.71
N LEU A 114 9.77 -26.27 -9.80
CA LEU A 114 10.05 -24.98 -10.44
C LEU A 114 8.85 -24.01 -10.35
N VAL A 115 9.16 -22.73 -10.52
CA VAL A 115 8.21 -21.62 -10.67
C VAL A 115 8.48 -20.92 -11.99
N VAL A 116 7.43 -20.61 -12.74
CA VAL A 116 7.48 -19.82 -13.96
C VAL A 116 6.64 -18.56 -13.79
N LYS A 117 7.22 -17.39 -14.11
CA LYS A 117 6.56 -16.09 -13.99
C LYS A 117 6.97 -15.13 -15.11
N PRO A 118 6.08 -14.26 -15.61
CA PRO A 118 6.47 -13.19 -16.54
C PRO A 118 7.38 -12.16 -15.86
N SER A 119 8.41 -11.67 -16.55
CA SER A 119 9.39 -10.76 -15.94
C SER A 119 8.80 -9.41 -15.47
N ASN A 120 7.71 -8.95 -16.09
CA ASN A 120 7.04 -7.68 -15.79
C ASN A 120 5.61 -7.82 -15.27
N GLY A 121 5.21 -9.03 -14.84
CA GLY A 121 3.89 -9.25 -14.25
C GLY A 121 3.76 -8.61 -12.87
N SER A 122 2.54 -8.40 -12.40
CA SER A 122 2.25 -7.92 -11.05
C SER A 122 1.11 -8.74 -10.42
N LYS A 123 0.92 -8.64 -9.10
CA LYS A 123 -0.24 -9.21 -8.38
C LYS A 123 -0.40 -10.73 -8.47
N GLY A 124 0.66 -11.46 -8.80
CA GLY A 124 0.62 -12.91 -8.94
C GLY A 124 -0.03 -13.43 -10.23
N GLN A 125 -0.26 -12.56 -11.23
CA GLN A 125 -0.84 -12.96 -12.51
C GLN A 125 0.18 -13.77 -13.33
N ASP A 126 -0.32 -14.82 -13.99
CA ASP A 126 0.44 -15.72 -14.87
C ASP A 126 1.65 -16.37 -14.21
N ILE A 127 1.61 -16.52 -12.88
CA ILE A 127 2.61 -17.28 -12.12
C ILE A 127 2.11 -18.71 -11.98
N THR A 128 2.95 -19.67 -12.38
CA THR A 128 2.72 -21.10 -12.14
C THR A 128 3.79 -21.62 -11.19
N THR A 129 3.37 -22.18 -10.05
CA THR A 129 4.26 -22.73 -9.02
C THR A 129 4.13 -24.25 -8.94
N GLY A 130 5.06 -24.90 -8.24
CA GLY A 130 4.99 -26.36 -7.99
C GLY A 130 5.10 -27.21 -9.25
N ILE A 131 5.77 -26.72 -10.30
CA ILE A 131 5.98 -27.46 -11.54
C ILE A 131 6.93 -28.61 -11.25
N THR A 132 6.56 -29.84 -11.62
CA THR A 132 7.35 -31.05 -11.33
C THR A 132 7.73 -31.86 -12.57
N SER A 133 7.27 -31.45 -13.75
CA SER A 133 7.54 -32.13 -15.01
C SER A 133 7.82 -31.17 -16.17
N VAL A 134 8.47 -31.68 -17.21
CA VAL A 134 8.78 -30.93 -18.45
C VAL A 134 7.51 -30.48 -19.17
N ASP A 135 6.46 -31.31 -19.16
CA ASP A 135 5.17 -30.98 -19.78
C ASP A 135 4.44 -29.85 -19.03
N GLU A 136 4.47 -29.88 -17.70
CA GLU A 136 3.97 -28.76 -16.88
C GLU A 136 4.77 -27.49 -17.13
N LEU A 137 6.09 -27.60 -17.20
CA LEU A 137 7.00 -26.49 -17.47
C LEU A 137 6.69 -25.82 -18.81
N GLY A 138 6.47 -26.61 -19.86
CA GLY A 138 6.10 -26.11 -21.19
C GLY A 138 4.77 -25.36 -21.19
N ARG A 139 3.74 -25.89 -20.51
CA ARG A 139 2.44 -25.22 -20.38
C ARG A 139 2.51 -23.94 -19.55
N ALA A 140 3.26 -23.97 -18.46
CA ALA A 140 3.49 -22.81 -17.61
C ALA A 140 4.21 -21.68 -18.36
N PHE A 141 5.17 -22.03 -19.21
CA PHE A 141 5.87 -21.08 -20.06
C PHE A 141 4.94 -20.43 -21.08
N ASP A 142 4.06 -21.20 -21.75
CA ASP A 142 3.11 -20.63 -22.71
C ASP A 142 2.19 -19.61 -22.04
N LEU A 143 1.69 -19.92 -20.84
CA LEU A 143 0.86 -19.00 -20.06
C LEU A 143 1.62 -17.71 -19.70
N ALA A 144 2.83 -17.84 -19.17
CA ALA A 144 3.64 -16.69 -18.78
C ALA A 144 4.09 -15.86 -20.00
N ALA A 145 4.42 -16.50 -21.13
CA ALA A 145 4.81 -15.84 -22.37
C ALA A 145 3.65 -15.05 -22.99
N ALA A 146 2.42 -15.54 -22.87
CA ALA A 146 1.23 -14.82 -23.32
C ALA A 146 0.95 -13.55 -22.49
N GLY A 147 1.26 -13.57 -21.19
CA GLY A 147 1.14 -12.41 -20.29
C GLY A 147 2.35 -11.46 -20.34
N ALA A 148 3.51 -11.94 -20.76
CA ALA A 148 4.74 -11.15 -20.83
C ALA A 148 4.74 -10.20 -22.03
N LYS A 149 5.31 -9.00 -21.84
CA LYS A 149 5.66 -8.16 -23.00
C LYS A 149 6.87 -8.77 -23.70
N ALA A 150 6.87 -8.79 -25.03
CA ALA A 150 7.92 -9.38 -25.86
C ALA A 150 9.36 -8.99 -25.44
N ARG A 151 9.54 -7.77 -24.91
CA ARG A 151 10.84 -7.23 -24.47
C ARG A 151 11.33 -7.70 -23.09
N ASN A 152 10.46 -8.28 -22.26
CA ASN A 152 10.74 -8.55 -20.85
C ASN A 152 10.98 -10.05 -20.58
N GLY A 153 10.43 -10.95 -21.41
CA GLY A 153 10.67 -12.39 -21.29
C GLY A 153 9.96 -13.06 -20.11
N VAL A 154 10.39 -14.30 -19.81
CA VAL A 154 9.85 -15.20 -18.79
C VAL A 154 10.98 -15.62 -17.86
N VAL A 155 10.72 -15.61 -16.56
CA VAL A 155 11.65 -16.05 -15.52
C VAL A 155 11.26 -17.44 -15.04
N VAL A 156 12.24 -18.34 -14.97
CA VAL A 156 12.10 -19.69 -14.38
C VAL A 156 13.03 -19.79 -13.18
N GLU A 157 12.50 -20.16 -12.02
CA GLU A 157 13.21 -20.22 -10.74
C GLU A 157 12.93 -21.52 -10.00
N GLN A 158 13.84 -21.92 -9.11
CA GLN A 158 13.56 -22.94 -8.11
C GLN A 158 12.39 -22.51 -7.23
N HIS A 159 11.49 -23.45 -6.96
CA HIS A 159 10.45 -23.26 -5.96
C HIS A 159 11.08 -23.25 -4.56
N ILE A 160 10.73 -22.23 -3.77
CA ILE A 160 11.10 -22.09 -2.37
C ILE A 160 9.80 -22.16 -1.57
N ASP A 161 9.78 -22.97 -0.52
CA ASP A 161 8.64 -23.01 0.39
C ASP A 161 8.78 -21.94 1.46
N GLY A 162 7.66 -21.34 1.85
CA GLY A 162 7.62 -20.35 2.92
C GLY A 162 6.35 -19.52 2.88
N ASP A 163 6.17 -18.73 3.93
CA ASP A 163 5.15 -17.70 3.98
C ASP A 163 5.64 -16.44 3.25
N ASP A 164 4.69 -15.69 2.73
CA ASP A 164 4.94 -14.48 1.95
C ASP A 164 4.97 -13.24 2.86
N TYR A 165 6.10 -12.53 2.91
CA TYR A 165 6.27 -11.34 3.73
C TYR A 165 6.58 -10.11 2.88
N ARG A 166 5.87 -9.00 3.15
CA ARG A 166 6.09 -7.68 2.56
C ARG A 166 6.73 -6.77 3.62
N LEU A 167 7.98 -6.38 3.41
CA LEU A 167 8.74 -5.47 4.28
C LEU A 167 8.78 -4.08 3.65
N LEU A 168 8.28 -3.05 4.35
CA LEU A 168 8.42 -1.67 3.90
C LEU A 168 9.71 -1.07 4.44
N THR A 169 10.55 -0.57 3.54
CA THR A 169 11.83 0.06 3.86
C THR A 169 11.83 1.54 3.50
N LEU A 170 12.45 2.36 4.35
CA LEU A 170 12.77 3.77 4.16
C LEU A 170 14.25 3.97 4.45
N ASP A 171 15.03 4.41 3.47
CA ASP A 171 16.49 4.53 3.50
C ASP A 171 17.19 3.26 4.05
N GLY A 172 16.63 2.10 3.70
CA GLY A 172 17.13 0.79 4.13
C GLY A 172 16.84 0.45 5.59
N ILE A 173 15.97 1.21 6.28
CA ILE A 173 15.39 0.87 7.59
C ILE A 173 13.99 0.31 7.38
N VAL A 174 13.71 -0.86 7.96
CA VAL A 174 12.38 -1.46 7.88
C VAL A 174 11.44 -0.80 8.88
N VAL A 175 10.29 -0.31 8.40
CA VAL A 175 9.28 0.37 9.22
C VAL A 175 7.99 -0.43 9.39
N SER A 176 7.81 -1.53 8.64
CA SER A 176 6.71 -2.49 8.83
C SER A 176 7.01 -3.82 8.13
N VAL A 177 6.52 -4.91 8.73
CA VAL A 177 6.59 -6.26 8.15
C VAL A 177 5.19 -6.86 8.16
N LEU A 178 4.70 -7.23 6.98
CA LEU A 178 3.40 -7.88 6.83
C LEU A 178 3.58 -9.32 6.36
N ARG A 179 3.08 -10.28 7.15
CA ARG A 179 2.81 -11.64 6.68
C ARG A 179 1.53 -11.61 5.87
N ARG A 180 1.57 -12.05 4.61
CA ARG A 180 0.43 -12.10 3.69
C ARG A 180 -0.06 -13.53 3.56
N GLU A 181 -1.36 -13.72 3.77
CA GLU A 181 -1.97 -15.04 3.78
C GLU A 181 -3.15 -15.09 2.79
N PRO A 182 -3.41 -16.25 2.17
CA PRO A 182 -4.65 -16.50 1.45
C PRO A 182 -5.86 -16.14 2.32
N GLY A 183 -6.86 -15.50 1.71
CA GLY A 183 -8.06 -15.10 2.44
C GLY A 183 -8.78 -16.33 2.96
N SER A 184 -8.92 -16.46 4.28
CA SER A 184 -9.47 -17.64 4.94
C SER A 184 -10.41 -17.25 6.08
N THR A 185 -11.29 -18.16 6.45
CA THR A 185 -12.09 -18.11 7.67
C THR A 185 -11.93 -19.43 8.43
N TYR A 186 -12.40 -19.49 9.68
CA TYR A 186 -12.28 -20.67 10.52
C TYR A 186 -13.67 -21.11 10.98
N GLY A 187 -13.91 -22.42 10.94
CA GLY A 187 -15.14 -23.00 11.47
C GLY A 187 -15.28 -22.75 12.96
N ASP A 188 -16.48 -22.39 13.38
CA ASP A 188 -16.88 -22.34 14.79
C ASP A 188 -17.70 -23.59 15.20
N GLY A 189 -17.86 -24.55 14.28
CA GLY A 189 -18.64 -25.77 14.47
C GLY A 189 -20.16 -25.59 14.36
N VAL A 190 -20.65 -24.37 14.11
CA VAL A 190 -22.10 -24.06 14.10
C VAL A 190 -22.53 -23.23 12.89
N SER A 191 -21.73 -22.28 12.46
CA SER A 191 -22.02 -21.37 11.35
C SER A 191 -21.69 -22.00 10.01
N THR A 192 -22.53 -21.72 9.02
CA THR A 192 -22.25 -22.08 7.62
C THR A 192 -21.10 -21.26 7.06
N VAL A 193 -20.45 -21.77 6.01
CA VAL A 193 -19.42 -21.01 5.27
C VAL A 193 -19.95 -19.65 4.81
N LEU A 194 -21.21 -19.56 4.37
CA LEU A 194 -21.83 -18.29 3.99
C LEU A 194 -21.87 -17.28 5.14
N GLU A 195 -22.31 -17.70 6.32
CA GLU A 195 -22.37 -16.84 7.51
C GLU A 195 -20.96 -16.38 7.94
N LEU A 196 -19.99 -17.29 7.89
CA LEU A 196 -18.58 -16.97 8.15
C LEU A 196 -18.02 -15.94 7.16
N VAL A 197 -18.36 -16.06 5.86
CA VAL A 197 -17.97 -15.08 4.83
C VAL A 197 -18.63 -13.73 5.08
N ILE A 198 -19.92 -13.70 5.45
CA ILE A 198 -20.63 -12.45 5.79
C ILE A 198 -19.97 -11.77 6.99
N ALA A 199 -19.66 -12.52 8.05
CA ALA A 199 -18.99 -12.01 9.25
C ALA A 199 -17.59 -11.46 8.92
N ALA A 200 -16.80 -12.20 8.14
CA ALA A 200 -15.48 -11.76 7.68
C ALA A 200 -15.58 -10.47 6.84
N ASN A 201 -16.55 -10.38 5.93
CA ASN A 201 -16.76 -9.17 5.14
C ASN A 201 -17.22 -7.98 5.98
N ALA A 202 -18.04 -8.18 7.02
CA ALA A 202 -18.42 -7.12 7.96
C ALA A 202 -17.22 -6.59 8.76
N ALA A 203 -16.23 -7.43 9.07
CA ALA A 203 -14.97 -6.98 9.65
C ALA A 203 -14.13 -6.19 8.61
N ARG A 204 -14.03 -6.67 7.37
CA ARG A 204 -13.31 -5.97 6.28
C ARG A 204 -13.93 -4.60 5.95
N GLN A 205 -15.25 -4.48 5.98
CA GLN A 205 -15.96 -3.21 5.79
C GLN A 205 -15.59 -2.15 6.83
N ARG A 206 -15.27 -2.59 8.05
CA ARG A 206 -14.81 -1.72 9.14
C ARG A 206 -13.34 -1.33 9.04
N ASN A 207 -12.56 -1.85 8.09
CA ASN A 207 -11.16 -1.48 7.88
C ASN A 207 -11.03 -0.54 6.65
N PRO A 208 -10.31 0.60 6.72
CA PRO A 208 -10.30 1.61 5.63
C PRO A 208 -9.67 1.08 4.36
N HIS A 209 -8.68 0.22 4.52
CA HIS A 209 -7.96 -0.38 3.43
C HIS A 209 -8.77 -1.51 2.77
N LEU A 210 -9.58 -2.23 3.56
CA LEU A 210 -10.27 -3.45 3.11
C LEU A 210 -11.73 -3.23 2.74
N ARG A 211 -12.36 -2.08 3.07
CA ARG A 211 -13.78 -1.83 2.80
C ARG A 211 -14.22 -2.00 1.35
N GLY A 212 -13.31 -1.74 0.41
CA GLY A 212 -13.52 -1.93 -1.03
C GLY A 212 -12.99 -3.26 -1.59
N ARG A 213 -12.49 -4.15 -0.71
CA ARG A 213 -11.76 -5.38 -1.06
C ARG A 213 -12.44 -6.58 -0.37
N LEU A 214 -13.74 -6.74 -0.53
CA LEU A 214 -14.51 -7.81 0.11
C LEU A 214 -14.28 -9.15 -0.58
N VAL A 215 -14.43 -10.25 0.16
CA VAL A 215 -14.54 -11.59 -0.42
C VAL A 215 -15.83 -11.65 -1.22
N LYS A 216 -15.70 -11.92 -2.53
CA LYS A 216 -16.85 -12.02 -3.43
C LYS A 216 -17.45 -13.41 -3.33
N ILE A 217 -18.78 -13.46 -3.24
CA ILE A 217 -19.52 -14.71 -3.37
C ILE A 217 -19.82 -14.87 -4.86
N ASP A 218 -19.00 -15.66 -5.53
CA ASP A 218 -19.05 -15.90 -6.97
C ASP A 218 -18.60 -17.33 -7.31
N ALA A 219 -18.66 -17.67 -8.61
CA ALA A 219 -18.27 -19.00 -9.10
C ALA A 219 -16.79 -19.35 -8.81
N ASN A 220 -15.93 -18.35 -8.55
CA ASN A 220 -14.56 -18.62 -8.15
C ASN A 220 -14.51 -19.09 -6.69
N LEU A 221 -15.23 -18.44 -5.78
CA LEU A 221 -15.37 -18.91 -4.41
C LEU A 221 -15.93 -20.34 -4.37
N ASP A 222 -16.97 -20.64 -5.15
CA ASP A 222 -17.55 -22.00 -5.23
C ASP A 222 -16.50 -23.05 -5.62
N ARG A 223 -15.64 -22.74 -6.60
CA ARG A 223 -14.55 -23.63 -7.02
C ARG A 223 -13.50 -23.82 -5.93
N VAL A 224 -13.17 -22.76 -5.19
CA VAL A 224 -12.20 -22.83 -4.09
C VAL A 224 -12.74 -23.68 -2.95
N LEU A 225 -14.02 -23.54 -2.60
CA LEU A 225 -14.67 -24.35 -1.58
C LEU A 225 -14.80 -25.82 -2.01
N ALA A 226 -15.20 -26.08 -3.25
CA ALA A 226 -15.36 -27.43 -3.77
C ALA A 226 -14.06 -28.25 -3.72
N LYS A 227 -12.90 -27.61 -3.96
CA LYS A 227 -11.57 -28.25 -3.81
C LYS A 227 -11.29 -28.73 -2.38
N GLN A 228 -11.95 -28.15 -1.38
CA GLN A 228 -11.85 -28.51 0.03
C GLN A 228 -13.00 -29.44 0.48
N GLY A 229 -13.85 -29.88 -0.45
CA GLY A 229 -15.05 -30.67 -0.13
C GLY A 229 -16.15 -29.86 0.57
N LEU A 230 -16.10 -28.54 0.49
CA LEU A 230 -17.06 -27.62 1.13
C LEU A 230 -17.93 -26.90 0.10
N ASN A 231 -19.05 -26.37 0.56
CA ASN A 231 -19.88 -25.40 -0.16
C ASN A 231 -20.39 -24.33 0.82
N LEU A 232 -21.15 -23.35 0.33
CA LEU A 232 -21.64 -22.23 1.14
C LEU A 232 -22.54 -22.65 2.31
N GLN A 233 -23.19 -23.81 2.25
CA GLN A 233 -24.07 -24.35 3.29
C GLN A 233 -23.35 -25.35 4.22
N SER A 234 -22.10 -25.70 3.94
CA SER A 234 -21.30 -26.54 4.83
C SER A 234 -21.07 -25.81 6.16
N VAL A 235 -21.11 -26.55 7.26
CA VAL A 235 -20.70 -26.08 8.60
C VAL A 235 -19.32 -26.68 8.87
N PRO A 236 -18.23 -25.90 8.76
CA PRO A 236 -16.89 -26.41 9.05
C PRO A 236 -16.76 -26.72 10.53
N SER A 237 -15.98 -27.75 10.86
CA SER A 237 -15.72 -28.12 12.26
C SER A 237 -15.01 -26.98 12.98
N PHE A 238 -15.10 -26.94 14.31
CA PHE A 238 -14.38 -25.95 15.11
C PHE A 238 -12.89 -25.94 14.75
N ASP A 239 -12.35 -24.75 14.49
CA ASP A 239 -10.97 -24.48 14.09
C ASP A 239 -10.55 -25.05 12.72
N GLN A 240 -11.48 -25.59 11.94
CA GLN A 240 -11.20 -25.99 10.57
C GLN A 240 -10.98 -24.75 9.70
N ALA A 241 -9.76 -24.57 9.19
CA ALA A 241 -9.46 -23.53 8.22
C ALA A 241 -10.23 -23.75 6.91
N VAL A 242 -10.87 -22.69 6.42
CA VAL A 242 -11.59 -22.63 5.15
C VAL A 242 -10.97 -21.55 4.29
N THR A 243 -10.27 -21.96 3.23
CA THR A 243 -9.70 -21.04 2.24
C THR A 243 -10.83 -20.46 1.40
N LEU A 244 -10.92 -19.13 1.32
CA LEU A 244 -11.90 -18.39 0.53
C LEU A 244 -11.28 -17.84 -0.76
N VAL A 245 -9.99 -17.54 -0.73
CA VAL A 245 -9.22 -16.97 -1.85
C VAL A 245 -7.85 -17.65 -1.90
N GLN A 246 -7.48 -18.24 -3.03
CA GLN A 246 -6.22 -19.00 -3.12
C GLN A 246 -4.97 -18.13 -3.15
N VAL A 247 -5.08 -16.90 -3.66
CA VAL A 247 -3.94 -15.99 -3.80
C VAL A 247 -3.83 -15.14 -2.53
N ALA A 248 -2.62 -15.03 -1.97
CA ALA A 248 -2.28 -14.12 -0.87
C ALA A 248 -2.27 -12.63 -1.31
N ASN A 249 -3.29 -12.21 -2.07
CA ASN A 249 -3.44 -10.88 -2.60
C ASN A 249 -4.60 -10.17 -1.88
N ILE A 250 -4.27 -9.16 -1.07
CA ILE A 250 -5.24 -8.37 -0.29
C ILE A 250 -6.35 -7.78 -1.16
N SER A 251 -6.04 -7.39 -2.41
CA SER A 251 -7.02 -6.81 -3.33
C SER A 251 -8.12 -7.79 -3.76
N GLN A 252 -7.88 -9.10 -3.63
CA GLN A 252 -8.82 -10.16 -3.98
C GLN A 252 -9.43 -10.83 -2.75
N GLY A 253 -9.24 -10.27 -1.54
CA GLY A 253 -9.76 -10.85 -0.30
C GLY A 253 -8.72 -11.55 0.56
N GLY A 254 -7.44 -11.50 0.20
CA GLY A 254 -6.33 -11.95 1.06
C GLY A 254 -6.25 -11.21 2.39
N SER A 255 -5.56 -11.82 3.35
CA SER A 255 -5.35 -11.31 4.69
C SER A 255 -3.90 -10.86 4.90
N SER A 256 -3.69 -9.97 5.88
CA SER A 256 -2.36 -9.52 6.28
C SER A 256 -2.25 -9.36 7.79
N THR A 257 -1.10 -9.74 8.33
CA THR A 257 -0.78 -9.63 9.76
C THR A 257 0.51 -8.84 9.92
N GLU A 258 0.47 -7.78 10.74
CA GLU A 258 1.67 -7.02 11.09
C GLU A 258 2.51 -7.75 12.12
N VAL A 259 3.78 -8.01 11.80
CA VAL A 259 4.69 -8.85 12.57
C VAL A 259 6.08 -8.23 12.79
N LEU A 260 6.24 -6.91 12.59
CA LEU A 260 7.56 -6.24 12.71
C LEU A 260 8.21 -6.51 14.08
N HIS A 261 7.43 -6.40 15.16
CA HIS A 261 7.91 -6.53 16.53
C HIS A 261 8.45 -7.92 16.90
N GLU A 262 8.10 -8.94 16.12
CA GLU A 262 8.54 -10.33 16.29
C GLU A 262 9.59 -10.74 15.24
N THR A 263 9.80 -9.91 14.22
CA THR A 263 10.70 -10.25 13.10
C THR A 263 12.17 -10.14 13.52
N HIS A 264 12.94 -11.18 13.19
CA HIS A 264 14.35 -11.25 13.53
C HIS A 264 15.16 -10.14 12.85
N SER A 265 16.12 -9.55 13.56
CA SER A 265 16.90 -8.40 13.06
C SER A 265 17.62 -8.68 11.75
N SER A 266 18.17 -9.88 11.56
CA SER A 266 18.86 -10.26 10.32
C SER A 266 17.94 -10.23 9.08
N VAL A 267 16.64 -10.47 9.25
CA VAL A 267 15.65 -10.37 8.17
C VAL A 267 15.41 -8.89 7.84
N LEU A 268 15.36 -8.03 8.87
CA LEU A 268 15.23 -6.58 8.68
C LEU A 268 16.46 -6.00 7.96
N GLU A 269 17.66 -6.43 8.37
CA GLU A 269 18.93 -6.06 7.75
C GLU A 269 19.00 -6.51 6.29
N LEU A 270 18.57 -7.74 6.00
CA LEU A 270 18.47 -8.28 4.65
C LEU A 270 17.58 -7.43 3.74
N ALA A 271 16.37 -7.10 4.19
CA ALA A 271 15.46 -6.25 3.42
C ALA A 271 16.03 -4.83 3.20
N GLY A 272 16.65 -4.27 4.24
CA GLY A 272 17.36 -2.98 4.14
C GLY A 272 18.51 -3.02 3.14
N GLN A 273 19.28 -4.10 3.10
CA GLN A 273 20.37 -4.29 2.15
C GLN A 273 19.85 -4.44 0.72
N ALA A 274 18.77 -5.19 0.52
CA ALA A 274 18.13 -5.33 -0.80
C ALA A 274 17.69 -3.97 -1.35
N ALA A 275 17.07 -3.12 -0.52
CA ALA A 275 16.71 -1.76 -0.90
C ALA A 275 17.95 -0.91 -1.27
N ARG A 276 19.00 -0.93 -0.44
CA ARG A 276 20.24 -0.17 -0.69
C ARG A 276 20.96 -0.59 -1.95
N VAL A 277 21.09 -1.89 -2.22
CA VAL A 277 21.75 -2.43 -3.43
C VAL A 277 21.05 -1.95 -4.70
N LEU A 278 19.71 -1.89 -4.68
CA LEU A 278 18.91 -1.40 -5.80
C LEU A 278 18.78 0.14 -5.82
N GLY A 279 19.47 0.84 -4.92
CA GLY A 279 19.45 2.28 -4.78
C GLY A 279 18.05 2.84 -4.48
N MET A 280 17.23 2.09 -3.73
CA MET A 280 15.84 2.40 -3.43
C MET A 280 15.70 3.10 -2.07
N PRO A 281 15.36 4.41 -2.02
CA PRO A 281 15.10 5.11 -0.76
C PRO A 281 13.79 4.67 -0.11
N GLN A 282 12.78 4.32 -0.91
CA GLN A 282 11.54 3.70 -0.44
C GLN A 282 11.27 2.43 -1.25
N ALA A 283 11.16 1.29 -0.59
CA ALA A 283 10.86 0.02 -1.26
C ALA A 283 9.99 -0.91 -0.42
N GLY A 284 9.10 -1.64 -1.09
CA GLY A 284 8.48 -2.85 -0.55
C GLY A 284 9.28 -4.07 -0.98
N VAL A 285 9.93 -4.76 -0.06
CA VAL A 285 10.71 -5.97 -0.31
C VAL A 285 9.85 -7.19 0.02
N ASP A 286 9.65 -8.06 -0.96
CA ASP A 286 8.91 -9.31 -0.78
C ASP A 286 9.89 -10.44 -0.53
N ILE A 287 9.72 -11.13 0.59
CA ILE A 287 10.57 -12.26 1.01
C ILE A 287 9.67 -13.47 1.26
N LEU A 288 10.03 -14.60 0.66
CA LEU A 288 9.43 -15.89 0.95
C LEU A 288 10.34 -16.61 1.95
N MET A 289 9.81 -16.91 3.13
CA MET A 289 10.58 -17.56 4.20
C MET A 289 9.70 -18.42 5.11
N PRO A 290 10.21 -19.52 5.68
CA PRO A 290 9.46 -20.36 6.62
C PRO A 290 9.06 -19.65 7.92
N ASP A 291 9.97 -18.88 8.54
CA ASP A 291 9.71 -18.25 9.83
C ASP A 291 10.48 -16.93 9.98
N HIS A 292 9.76 -15.81 10.00
CA HIS A 292 10.33 -14.46 10.14
C HIS A 292 11.03 -14.22 11.48
N ARG A 293 10.84 -15.08 12.49
CA ARG A 293 11.44 -14.97 13.83
C ARG A 293 12.82 -15.64 13.91
N ARG A 294 13.18 -16.43 12.90
CA ARG A 294 14.47 -17.13 12.83
C ARG A 294 15.48 -16.29 12.04
N PRO A 295 16.78 -16.43 12.32
CA PRO A 295 17.80 -15.73 11.57
C PRO A 295 17.89 -16.24 10.12
N VAL A 296 18.49 -15.43 9.24
CA VAL A 296 18.53 -15.69 7.79
C VAL A 296 19.42 -16.88 7.41
N ASP A 297 20.43 -17.18 8.21
CA ASP A 297 21.41 -18.26 7.99
C ASP A 297 20.92 -19.64 8.45
N GLU A 298 19.85 -19.70 9.25
CA GLU A 298 19.25 -20.95 9.73
C GLU A 298 18.05 -21.44 8.89
N GLN A 299 17.69 -20.73 7.83
CA GLN A 299 16.54 -21.07 7.00
C GLN A 299 16.79 -20.79 5.52
N ARG A 300 16.17 -21.58 4.65
CA ARG A 300 16.16 -21.33 3.22
C ARG A 300 15.06 -20.31 2.91
N LEU A 301 15.44 -19.15 2.40
CA LEU A 301 14.54 -18.06 2.01
C LEU A 301 14.96 -17.46 0.66
N THR A 302 14.10 -16.64 0.08
CA THR A 302 14.42 -15.86 -1.12
C THR A 302 13.75 -14.49 -1.09
N ILE A 303 14.45 -13.45 -1.54
CA ILE A 303 13.79 -12.23 -1.98
C ILE A 303 13.11 -12.52 -3.32
N THR A 304 11.81 -12.29 -3.41
CA THR A 304 11.00 -12.63 -4.60
C THR A 304 10.79 -11.42 -5.51
N GLU A 305 10.68 -10.23 -4.91
CA GLU A 305 10.44 -8.97 -5.61
C GLU A 305 10.89 -7.77 -4.75
N VAL A 306 11.31 -6.69 -5.39
CA VAL A 306 11.47 -5.38 -4.75
C VAL A 306 10.63 -4.37 -5.52
N ASN A 307 9.75 -3.67 -4.81
CA ASN A 307 8.71 -2.83 -5.38
C ASN A 307 8.95 -1.34 -5.08
N SER A 308 9.00 -0.51 -6.12
CA SER A 308 9.15 0.95 -6.04
C SER A 308 7.89 1.71 -5.61
N ASN A 309 6.73 1.07 -5.69
CA ASN A 309 5.44 1.64 -5.28
C ASN A 309 4.76 0.70 -4.28
N SER A 310 5.12 0.82 -3.00
CA SER A 310 4.50 0.02 -1.94
C SER A 310 3.18 0.65 -1.46
N ASP A 311 2.14 -0.17 -1.29
CA ASP A 311 0.84 0.30 -0.81
C ASP A 311 0.92 0.65 0.68
N LEU A 312 1.12 1.93 1.03
CA LEU A 312 1.28 2.34 2.43
C LEU A 312 0.08 1.97 3.32
N ASN A 313 -1.14 1.97 2.76
CA ASN A 313 -2.34 1.70 3.55
C ASN A 313 -2.39 0.25 4.06
N MET A 314 -1.79 -0.69 3.35
CA MET A 314 -1.78 -2.10 3.78
C MET A 314 -0.94 -2.29 5.05
N HIS A 315 0.07 -1.43 5.24
CA HIS A 315 0.92 -1.38 6.43
C HIS A 315 0.26 -0.60 7.57
N THR A 316 -0.42 0.51 7.26
CA THR A 316 -1.15 1.29 8.28
C THR A 316 -2.35 0.51 8.84
N PHE A 317 -3.07 -0.24 8.00
CA PHE A 317 -4.32 -0.91 8.35
C PHE A 317 -4.28 -2.41 8.01
N PRO A 318 -3.45 -3.21 8.70
CA PRO A 318 -3.39 -4.66 8.47
C PRO A 318 -4.74 -5.33 8.84
N CYS A 319 -4.96 -6.56 8.39
CA CYS A 319 -6.14 -7.32 8.80
C CYS A 319 -6.06 -7.73 10.28
N PHE A 320 -4.87 -8.15 10.70
CA PHE A 320 -4.55 -8.59 12.05
C PHE A 320 -3.25 -7.94 12.54
N GLY A 321 -3.03 -7.97 13.85
CA GLY A 321 -1.90 -7.30 14.48
C GLY A 321 -2.16 -5.80 14.70
N LYS A 322 -1.10 -5.08 15.09
CA LYS A 322 -1.18 -3.69 15.49
C LYS A 322 -1.11 -2.78 14.26
N ALA A 323 -1.92 -1.73 14.23
CA ALA A 323 -1.75 -0.65 13.26
C ALA A 323 -0.40 0.06 13.48
N VAL A 324 0.32 0.34 12.39
CA VAL A 324 1.62 1.02 12.44
C VAL A 324 1.49 2.42 11.84
N GLU A 325 2.14 3.39 12.48
CA GLU A 325 2.28 4.72 11.90
C GLU A 325 3.29 4.64 10.75
N ILE A 326 2.82 4.83 9.52
CA ILE A 326 3.64 4.83 8.30
C ILE A 326 3.74 6.23 7.65
N SER A 327 2.78 7.11 7.92
CA SER A 327 2.69 8.39 7.19
C SER A 327 3.74 9.39 7.65
N GLU A 328 4.03 9.43 8.95
CA GLU A 328 5.06 10.28 9.54
C GLU A 328 6.46 9.93 9.04
N PRO A 329 6.95 8.66 9.12
CA PRO A 329 8.30 8.35 8.70
C PRO A 329 8.47 8.52 7.19
N VAL A 330 7.43 8.22 6.38
CA VAL A 330 7.46 8.47 4.92
C VAL A 330 7.60 9.95 4.59
N VAL A 331 6.81 10.81 5.24
CA VAL A 331 6.87 12.27 5.03
C VAL A 331 8.21 12.82 5.51
N ARG A 332 8.69 12.37 6.68
CA ARG A 332 9.99 12.77 7.21
C ARG A 332 11.14 12.36 6.31
N ASN A 333 11.11 11.13 5.77
CA ASN A 333 12.13 10.62 4.85
C ASN A 333 12.21 11.48 3.59
N ALA A 334 11.07 11.71 2.93
CA ALA A 334 10.99 12.53 1.72
C ALA A 334 11.44 13.98 1.97
N ALA A 335 11.00 14.60 3.08
CA ALA A 335 11.38 15.96 3.44
C ALA A 335 12.89 16.08 3.70
N ARG A 336 13.47 15.17 4.52
CA ARG A 336 14.91 15.14 4.80
C ARG A 336 15.73 14.88 3.54
N GLY A 337 15.28 13.97 2.67
CA GLY A 337 15.91 13.70 1.37
C GLY A 337 15.93 14.92 0.45
N ALA A 338 14.96 15.83 0.58
CA ALA A 338 14.94 17.12 -0.11
C ALA A 338 15.73 18.24 0.60
N GLY A 339 16.39 17.95 1.73
CA GLY A 339 17.14 18.95 2.51
C GLY A 339 16.30 19.81 3.45
N MET A 340 15.01 19.49 3.63
CA MET A 340 14.14 20.14 4.61
C MET A 340 14.45 19.66 6.03
N ARG A 341 13.96 20.42 7.01
CA ARG A 341 14.07 20.12 8.44
C ARG A 341 12.68 20.10 9.08
N PRO A 342 11.87 19.04 8.84
CA PRO A 342 10.60 18.88 9.53
C PRO A 342 10.81 18.84 11.04
N THR A 343 9.92 19.47 11.80
CA THR A 343 9.99 19.46 13.27
C THR A 343 9.62 18.08 13.82
N GLU A 344 9.73 17.92 15.14
CA GLU A 344 9.00 16.88 15.85
C GLU A 344 7.48 17.10 15.69
N LEU A 345 6.70 16.03 15.83
CA LEU A 345 5.23 16.12 15.77
C LEU A 345 4.72 17.09 16.84
N GLN A 346 4.04 18.14 16.39
CA GLN A 346 3.33 19.09 17.24
C GLN A 346 1.87 18.65 17.45
N PRO A 347 1.19 19.19 18.48
CA PRO A 347 -0.26 19.11 18.59
C PRO A 347 -0.94 19.61 17.30
N ASP A 348 -2.19 19.19 17.08
CA ASP A 348 -2.96 19.54 15.90
C ASP A 348 -2.99 21.07 15.70
N PRO A 349 -2.37 21.60 14.62
CA PRO A 349 -2.36 23.03 14.37
C PRO A 349 -3.71 23.49 13.83
N ALA A 350 -3.99 24.79 13.92
CA ALA A 350 -4.95 25.38 13.01
C ALA A 350 -4.35 25.34 11.58
N VAL A 351 -5.21 25.35 10.58
CA VAL A 351 -4.77 25.18 9.19
C VAL A 351 -5.41 26.23 8.30
N ARG A 352 -4.59 26.83 7.44
CA ARG A 352 -5.04 27.69 6.37
C ARG A 352 -5.10 26.91 5.06
N LEU A 353 -6.26 26.87 4.43
CA LEU A 353 -6.43 26.42 3.06
C LEU A 353 -6.48 27.62 2.14
N THR A 354 -5.69 27.61 1.07
CA THR A 354 -5.84 28.52 -0.06
C THR A 354 -6.21 27.70 -1.29
N ILE A 355 -7.42 27.92 -1.80
CA ILE A 355 -8.01 27.16 -2.90
C ILE A 355 -8.01 28.04 -4.14
N PHE A 356 -7.43 27.54 -5.23
CA PHE A 356 -7.30 28.27 -6.50
C PHE A 356 -8.13 27.60 -7.59
N GLY A 357 -8.71 28.39 -8.49
CA GLY A 357 -9.42 27.91 -9.68
C GLY A 357 -10.79 28.56 -9.82
N HIS A 358 -11.73 27.92 -10.52
CA HIS A 358 -13.09 28.42 -10.58
C HIS A 358 -13.86 28.06 -9.30
N VAL A 359 -13.69 28.86 -8.25
CA VAL A 359 -14.22 28.59 -6.90
C VAL A 359 -15.08 29.72 -6.32
N GLN A 360 -15.21 30.85 -7.02
CA GLN A 360 -16.12 31.94 -6.66
C GLN A 360 -17.38 31.91 -7.53
N GLY A 361 -18.50 32.43 -6.99
CA GLY A 361 -19.80 32.39 -7.68
C GLY A 361 -20.43 31.00 -7.85
N VAL A 362 -19.77 29.94 -7.38
CA VAL A 362 -20.21 28.54 -7.49
C VAL A 362 -20.75 27.94 -6.19
N GLY A 363 -20.97 28.77 -5.17
CA GLY A 363 -21.47 28.35 -3.85
C GLY A 363 -20.42 27.67 -2.96
N PHE A 364 -19.13 27.84 -3.25
CA PHE A 364 -18.04 27.14 -2.55
C PHE A 364 -17.98 27.47 -1.05
N GLN A 365 -18.12 28.74 -0.66
CA GLN A 365 -18.10 29.14 0.76
C GLN A 365 -19.27 28.52 1.56
N ALA A 366 -20.48 28.52 0.99
CA ALA A 366 -21.64 27.89 1.61
C ALA A 366 -21.46 26.37 1.73
N TRP A 367 -20.88 25.74 0.70
CA TRP A 367 -20.51 24.34 0.72
C TRP A 367 -19.47 24.04 1.81
N LEU A 368 -18.40 24.83 1.91
CA LEU A 368 -17.38 24.72 2.97
C LEU A 368 -17.99 24.84 4.36
N LYS A 369 -18.88 25.82 4.58
CA LYS A 369 -19.58 26.00 5.85
C LYS A 369 -20.38 24.76 6.26
N ASN A 370 -21.09 24.14 5.33
CA ASN A 370 -21.85 22.93 5.60
C ASN A 370 -20.92 21.76 5.94
N CYS A 371 -19.85 21.56 5.17
CA CYS A 371 -18.87 20.50 5.45
C CYS A 371 -18.14 20.71 6.77
N ALA A 372 -17.72 21.95 7.09
CA ALA A 372 -17.09 22.28 8.35
C ALA A 372 -18.02 21.99 9.53
N ARG A 373 -19.32 22.33 9.42
CA ARG A 373 -20.31 22.01 10.44
C ARG A 373 -20.53 20.51 10.61
N GLU A 374 -20.64 19.75 9.53
CA GLU A 374 -20.77 18.27 9.57
C GLU A 374 -19.56 17.59 10.21
N LEU A 375 -18.38 18.19 10.02
CA LEU A 375 -17.12 17.72 10.60
C LEU A 375 -16.82 18.38 11.96
N ASP A 376 -17.69 19.23 12.48
CA ASP A 376 -17.50 19.93 13.75
C ASP A 376 -16.11 20.62 13.80
N LEU A 377 -15.84 21.39 12.74
CA LEU A 377 -14.68 22.26 12.55
C LEU A 377 -15.09 23.73 12.74
N ARG A 378 -14.14 24.54 13.21
CA ARG A 378 -14.34 25.96 13.51
C ARG A 378 -13.43 26.82 12.64
N GLY A 379 -13.73 28.11 12.49
CA GLY A 379 -12.91 29.04 11.71
C GLY A 379 -13.72 29.85 10.71
N TRP A 380 -13.15 30.12 9.54
CA TRP A 380 -13.81 30.96 8.54
C TRP A 380 -13.45 30.63 7.10
N ALA A 381 -14.28 31.07 6.14
CA ALA A 381 -13.97 31.06 4.71
C ALA A 381 -14.24 32.43 4.08
N GLU A 382 -13.32 32.94 3.28
CA GLU A 382 -13.38 34.26 2.65
C GLU A 382 -12.94 34.18 1.19
N ASN A 383 -13.65 34.89 0.31
CA ASN A 383 -13.22 35.08 -1.07
C ASN A 383 -12.08 36.10 -1.11
N ARG A 384 -11.03 35.79 -1.88
CA ARG A 384 -9.88 36.66 -2.08
C ARG A 384 -9.73 36.99 -3.57
N ASP A 385 -8.78 37.83 -3.93
CA ASP A 385 -8.56 38.20 -5.33
C ASP A 385 -8.20 36.97 -6.20
N TYR A 386 -8.32 37.10 -7.51
CA TYR A 386 -7.89 36.10 -8.50
C TYR A 386 -8.60 34.73 -8.39
N ASP A 387 -9.92 34.74 -8.18
CA ASP A 387 -10.74 33.53 -8.03
C ASP A 387 -10.19 32.57 -6.95
N THR A 388 -9.78 33.11 -5.80
CA THR A 388 -9.28 32.30 -4.69
C THR A 388 -10.23 32.30 -3.50
N VAL A 389 -10.27 31.18 -2.77
CA VAL A 389 -10.98 31.08 -1.48
C VAL A 389 -9.96 30.71 -0.42
N THR A 390 -9.87 31.53 0.63
CA THR A 390 -9.05 31.22 1.80
C THR A 390 -9.95 30.71 2.92
N VAL A 391 -9.49 29.70 3.64
CA VAL A 391 -10.21 29.07 4.75
C VAL A 391 -9.26 28.94 5.94
N HIS A 392 -9.68 29.38 7.12
CA HIS A 392 -9.05 29.03 8.38
C HIS A 392 -9.84 27.93 9.06
N LEU A 393 -9.16 26.88 9.50
CA LEU A 393 -9.78 25.71 10.12
C LEU A 393 -9.11 25.38 11.45
N GLU A 394 -9.92 25.16 12.47
CA GLU A 394 -9.51 24.71 13.79
C GLU A 394 -10.31 23.49 14.23
N GLY A 395 -9.62 22.50 14.76
CA GLY A 395 -10.20 21.23 15.19
C GLY A 395 -9.21 20.10 14.97
N PRO A 396 -9.65 18.84 15.15
CA PRO A 396 -8.78 17.69 14.93
C PRO A 396 -8.22 17.66 13.51
N ILE A 397 -6.89 17.53 13.37
CA ILE A 397 -6.19 17.63 12.08
C ILE A 397 -6.75 16.67 11.03
N LYS A 398 -7.24 15.52 11.49
CA LYS A 398 -7.82 14.45 10.68
C LYS A 398 -9.10 14.89 9.98
N ARG A 399 -9.92 15.69 10.67
CA ARG A 399 -11.15 16.27 10.10
C ARG A 399 -10.81 17.42 9.15
N ILE A 400 -9.78 18.20 9.48
CA ILE A 400 -9.27 19.26 8.61
C ILE A 400 -8.78 18.67 7.26
N VAL A 401 -7.91 17.65 7.28
CA VAL A 401 -7.42 17.03 6.03
C VAL A 401 -8.51 16.26 5.28
N HIS A 402 -9.57 15.83 5.97
CA HIS A 402 -10.75 15.27 5.33
C HIS A 402 -11.50 16.36 4.54
N LEU A 403 -11.74 17.52 5.16
CA LEU A 403 -12.32 18.68 4.49
C LEU A 403 -11.42 19.15 3.34
N ALA A 404 -10.10 19.23 3.53
CA ALA A 404 -9.15 19.58 2.47
C ALA A 404 -9.26 18.61 1.27
N ALA A 405 -9.35 17.30 1.53
CA ALA A 405 -9.55 16.30 0.48
C ALA A 405 -10.89 16.45 -0.26
N MET A 406 -11.97 16.83 0.43
CA MET A 406 -13.26 17.17 -0.19
C MET A 406 -13.15 18.47 -1.00
N ALA A 407 -12.44 19.48 -0.48
CA ALA A 407 -12.28 20.79 -1.10
C ALA A 407 -11.54 20.68 -2.45
N ARG A 408 -10.64 19.71 -2.62
CA ARG A 408 -10.02 19.41 -3.94
C ARG A 408 -11.02 19.09 -5.05
N ARG A 409 -12.23 18.62 -4.69
CA ARG A 409 -13.32 18.39 -5.65
C ARG A 409 -14.29 19.57 -5.66
N GLY A 410 -14.58 20.12 -4.49
CA GLY A 410 -15.53 21.20 -4.31
C GLY A 410 -16.97 20.80 -4.68
N PRO A 411 -17.89 21.78 -4.71
CA PRO A 411 -19.25 21.58 -5.21
C PRO A 411 -19.26 21.34 -6.73
N ALA A 412 -20.36 20.81 -7.28
CA ALA A 412 -20.45 20.33 -8.65
C ALA A 412 -20.06 21.32 -9.77
N LYS A 413 -20.13 22.63 -9.52
CA LYS A 413 -19.77 23.68 -10.49
C LYS A 413 -18.34 24.21 -10.31
N ALA A 414 -17.64 23.81 -9.25
CA ALA A 414 -16.30 24.28 -8.96
C ALA A 414 -15.25 23.52 -9.78
N VAL A 415 -14.18 24.22 -10.14
CA VAL A 415 -12.97 23.59 -10.69
C VAL A 415 -11.81 24.06 -9.83
N VAL A 416 -11.27 23.15 -9.02
CA VAL A 416 -10.09 23.43 -8.20
C VAL A 416 -8.86 23.05 -9.00
N ALA A 417 -8.03 24.04 -9.30
CA ALA A 417 -6.77 23.86 -10.00
C ALA A 417 -5.63 23.51 -9.04
N GLU A 418 -5.72 24.03 -7.81
CA GLU A 418 -4.67 23.91 -6.81
C GLU A 418 -5.23 24.14 -5.41
N LEU A 419 -4.65 23.44 -4.43
CA LEU A 419 -4.92 23.61 -3.01
C LEU A 419 -3.60 23.70 -2.25
N LEU A 420 -3.42 24.77 -1.48
CA LEU A 420 -2.33 24.93 -0.52
C LEU A 420 -2.89 24.81 0.90
N THR A 421 -2.30 23.93 1.69
CA THR A 421 -2.65 23.65 3.08
C THR A 421 -1.46 24.01 3.96
N GLU A 422 -1.61 24.96 4.89
CA GLU A 422 -0.51 25.49 5.71
C GLU A 422 -0.84 25.39 7.19
N PRO A 423 0.10 24.95 8.05
CA PRO A 423 -0.09 25.02 9.49
C PRO A 423 0.03 26.49 9.95
N VAL A 424 -0.94 26.95 10.73
CA VAL A 424 -1.00 28.32 11.27
C VAL A 424 -1.34 28.29 12.77
N PRO A 425 -1.05 29.36 13.52
CA PRO A 425 -1.52 29.48 14.91
C PRO A 425 -3.04 29.46 15.00
N SER A 426 -3.56 28.92 16.10
CA SER A 426 -4.99 29.02 16.42
C SER A 426 -5.34 30.45 16.84
N GLU A 427 -6.47 30.94 16.34
CA GLU A 427 -7.10 32.22 16.63
C GLU A 427 -8.25 32.08 17.65
N GLY A 428 -8.64 30.85 18.00
CA GLY A 428 -9.57 30.55 19.10
C GLY A 428 -11.05 30.65 18.71
N PHE A 429 -11.41 30.26 17.49
CA PHE A 429 -12.78 30.32 17.01
C PHE A 429 -13.68 29.31 17.73
N THR A 430 -14.93 29.71 17.99
CA THR A 430 -15.96 28.85 18.61
C THR A 430 -16.92 28.23 17.58
N GLU A 431 -17.05 28.84 16.40
CA GLU A 431 -17.91 28.39 15.31
C GLU A 431 -17.25 28.60 13.93
N PHE A 432 -17.90 28.14 12.87
CA PHE A 432 -17.46 28.35 11.50
C PHE A 432 -18.30 29.42 10.77
N THR A 433 -17.64 30.44 10.22
CA THR A 433 -18.30 31.57 9.56
C THR A 433 -17.87 31.72 8.10
N ALA A 434 -18.83 31.96 7.19
CA ALA A 434 -18.50 32.36 5.82
C ALA A 434 -18.53 33.89 5.75
N LEU A 435 -17.42 34.51 5.35
CA LEU A 435 -17.18 35.94 5.29
C LEU A 435 -17.33 36.49 3.86
#